data_AF-A0AAV4Z0U7-F1
#
_entry.id   AF-A0AAV4Z0U7-F1
#
_cell.length_a   1.000
_cell.length_b   1.000
_cell.length_c   1.000
_cell.angle_alpha   90.00
_cell.angle_beta   90.00
_cell.angle_gamma   90.00
#
_symmetry.space_group_name_H-M   'P 1'
#
loop_
_entity.id
_entity.type
_entity.pdbx_description
1 polymer ?
#
loop_
_entity_poly.entity_id
_entity_poly.type
_entity_poly.pdbx_seq_one_letter_code
_entity_poly.pdbx_strand_id
1 'polypeptide(L)'
;MKIPKEQIDNFLSIECVIVVAKYIDVLDEKPIFLDQIDTLNNKIIEKSPVIAEKLKKFQETYEKWFQRVVASETSGISATEIEIILEKNRAREELIKVCVEYRKENRLSKI
;
A
#
# COMPACT_ATOMS: atom_id res chain seq x y z
N MET A 1 20.99 -13.66 -6.01
CA MET A 1 20.94 -12.39 -6.77
C MET A 1 20.21 -11.38 -5.88
N LYS A 2 20.85 -10.29 -5.43
CA LYS A 2 20.18 -9.25 -4.63
C LYS A 2 19.31 -8.42 -5.60
N ILE A 3 18.00 -8.36 -5.36
CA ILE A 3 17.06 -7.56 -6.16
C ILE A 3 17.45 -6.08 -5.96
N PRO A 4 17.58 -5.26 -7.02
CA PRO A 4 17.86 -3.84 -6.89
C PRO A 4 16.82 -3.14 -6.01
N LYS A 5 17.26 -2.21 -5.16
CA LYS A 5 16.39 -1.45 -4.24
C LYS A 5 15.20 -0.79 -4.96
N GLU A 6 15.46 -0.19 -6.12
CA GLU A 6 14.44 0.45 -6.97
C GLU A 6 13.35 -0.53 -7.45
N GLN A 7 13.70 -1.80 -7.69
CA GLN A 7 12.72 -2.81 -8.08
C GLN A 7 11.85 -3.22 -6.88
N ILE A 8 12.44 -3.32 -5.69
CA ILE A 8 11.71 -3.64 -4.45
C ILE A 8 10.74 -2.51 -4.11
N ASP A 9 11.22 -1.26 -4.15
CA ASP A 9 10.41 -0.07 -3.85
C ASP A 9 9.23 0.02 -4.85
N ASN A 10 9.47 -0.29 -6.13
CA ASN A 10 8.41 -0.43 -7.13
C ASN A 10 7.42 -1.54 -6.80
N PHE A 11 7.89 -2.74 -6.44
CA PHE A 11 7.00 -3.88 -6.14
C PHE A 11 6.07 -3.62 -4.95
N LEU A 12 6.60 -3.03 -3.86
CA LEU A 12 5.81 -2.70 -2.68
C LEU A 12 4.75 -1.63 -2.99
N SER A 13 5.12 -0.63 -3.81
CA SER A 13 4.20 0.42 -4.26
C SER A 13 3.07 -0.15 -5.12
N ILE A 14 3.40 -1.03 -6.08
CA ILE A 14 2.47 -1.69 -6.99
C ILE A 14 1.39 -2.45 -6.21
N GLU A 15 1.79 -3.31 -5.26
CA GLU A 15 0.85 -4.07 -4.43
C GLU A 15 -0.16 -3.15 -3.74
N CYS A 16 0.32 -2.09 -3.10
CA CYS A 16 -0.53 -1.16 -2.35
C CYS A 16 -1.53 -0.46 -3.27
N VAL A 17 -1.09 0.02 -4.43
CA VAL A 17 -1.94 0.70 -5.42
C VAL A 17 -3.01 -0.25 -5.94
N ILE A 18 -2.66 -1.50 -6.28
CA ILE A 18 -3.61 -2.50 -6.79
C ILE A 18 -4.72 -2.79 -5.77
N VAL A 19 -4.33 -3.06 -4.51
CA VAL A 19 -5.28 -3.36 -3.44
C VAL A 19 -6.25 -2.22 -3.23
N VAL A 20 -5.74 -0.98 -3.13
CA VAL A 20 -6.59 0.20 -2.96
C VAL A 20 -7.47 0.44 -4.17
N ALA A 21 -6.93 0.35 -5.39
CA ALA A 21 -7.68 0.53 -6.63
C ALA A 21 -8.85 -0.45 -6.73
N LYS A 22 -8.65 -1.71 -6.30
CA LYS A 22 -9.75 -2.68 -6.20
C LYS A 22 -10.77 -2.26 -5.14
N TYR A 23 -10.30 -1.83 -3.97
CA TYR A 23 -11.13 -1.34 -2.86
C TYR A 23 -12.02 -0.15 -3.21
N ILE A 24 -11.66 0.67 -4.19
CA ILE A 24 -12.47 1.85 -4.59
C ILE A 24 -13.07 1.73 -5.99
N ASP A 25 -13.07 0.52 -6.55
CA ASP A 25 -13.67 0.19 -7.84
C ASP A 25 -13.08 0.98 -9.02
N VAL A 26 -11.76 1.20 -8.96
CA VAL A 26 -10.94 1.81 -10.03
C VAL A 26 -10.26 0.74 -10.90
N LEU A 27 -10.15 -0.47 -10.36
CA LEU A 27 -9.54 -1.62 -11.00
C LEU A 27 -10.62 -2.67 -11.35
N ASP A 28 -10.74 -2.98 -12.63
CA ASP A 28 -11.62 -4.04 -13.13
C ASP A 28 -10.98 -5.44 -13.02
N GLU A 29 -11.65 -6.47 -13.54
CA GLU A 29 -11.15 -7.86 -13.47
C GLU A 29 -10.15 -8.22 -14.59
N LYS A 30 -9.68 -7.23 -15.36
CA LYS A 30 -8.74 -7.48 -16.45
C LYS A 30 -7.30 -7.52 -15.93
N PRO A 31 -6.40 -8.22 -16.66
CA PRO A 31 -4.97 -8.08 -16.42
C PRO A 31 -4.56 -6.61 -16.51
N ILE A 32 -3.74 -6.18 -15.55
CA ILE A 32 -3.14 -4.85 -15.50
C ILE A 32 -1.66 -4.95 -15.85
N PHE A 33 -1.22 -4.05 -16.71
CA PHE A 33 0.19 -3.92 -17.08
C PHE A 33 0.90 -2.98 -16.10
N LEU A 34 2.20 -3.20 -15.89
CA LEU A 34 2.99 -2.46 -14.89
C LEU A 34 3.06 -0.95 -15.16
N ASP A 35 3.01 -0.54 -16.43
CA ASP A 35 2.97 0.87 -16.86
C ASP A 35 1.64 1.57 -16.52
N GLN A 36 0.60 0.81 -16.17
CA GLN A 36 -0.71 1.36 -15.78
C GLN A 36 -0.81 1.69 -14.29
N ILE A 37 0.20 1.36 -13.49
CA ILE A 37 0.17 1.53 -12.03
C ILE A 37 0.12 3.02 -11.65
N ASP A 38 0.90 3.87 -12.32
CA ASP A 38 0.84 5.32 -12.11
C ASP A 38 -0.54 5.89 -12.47
N THR A 39 -1.16 5.34 -13.53
CA THR A 39 -2.53 5.71 -13.92
C THR A 39 -3.55 5.31 -12.85
N LEU A 40 -3.42 4.12 -12.27
CA LEU A 40 -4.29 3.69 -11.15
C LEU A 40 -4.10 4.59 -9.93
N ASN A 41 -2.86 4.93 -9.60
CA ASN A 41 -2.55 5.81 -8.48
C ASN A 41 -3.17 7.21 -8.67
N ASN A 42 -3.07 7.79 -9.87
CA ASN A 42 -3.70 9.07 -10.20
C ASN A 42 -5.24 9.00 -10.04
N LYS A 43 -5.87 7.92 -10.51
CA LYS A 43 -7.31 7.72 -10.32
C LYS A 43 -7.72 7.58 -8.84
N ILE A 44 -6.87 6.99 -8.00
CA ILE A 44 -7.08 6.94 -6.54
C ILE A 44 -7.07 8.37 -5.97
N ILE A 45 -6.07 9.17 -6.35
CA ILE A 45 -5.94 10.58 -5.92
C ILE A 45 -7.18 11.39 -6.32
N GLU A 46 -7.64 11.24 -7.57
CA GLU A 46 -8.83 11.93 -8.08
C GLU A 46 -10.11 11.54 -7.33
N LYS A 47 -10.27 10.25 -7.00
CA LYS A 47 -11.48 9.76 -6.31
C LYS A 47 -11.54 10.13 -4.84
N SER A 48 -10.42 10.09 -4.14
CA SER A 48 -10.37 10.36 -2.71
C SER A 48 -8.98 10.80 -2.27
N PRO A 49 -8.77 12.11 -2.07
CA PRO A 49 -7.53 12.65 -1.50
C PRO A 49 -7.19 12.04 -0.13
N VAL A 50 -8.22 11.71 0.67
CA VAL A 50 -8.05 11.08 1.98
C VAL A 50 -7.46 9.67 1.85
N ILE A 51 -7.97 8.86 0.91
CA ILE A 51 -7.42 7.52 0.66
C ILE A 51 -6.00 7.64 0.11
N ALA A 52 -5.74 8.58 -0.80
CA ALA A 52 -4.40 8.80 -1.33
C ALA A 52 -3.38 9.18 -0.24
N GLU A 53 -3.76 10.05 0.70
CA GLU A 53 -2.92 10.40 1.85
C GLU A 53 -2.59 9.17 2.70
N LYS A 54 -3.60 8.34 3.03
CA LYS A 54 -3.39 7.11 3.81
C LYS A 54 -2.59 6.06 3.06
N LEU A 55 -2.78 5.94 1.75
CA LEU A 55 -2.01 5.05 0.89
C LEU A 55 -0.54 5.44 0.91
N LYS A 56 -0.24 6.73 0.72
CA LYS A 56 1.13 7.24 0.77
C LYS A 56 1.80 6.96 2.11
N LYS A 57 1.12 7.26 3.23
CA LYS A 57 1.63 6.95 4.58
C LYS A 57 1.89 5.45 4.78
N PHE A 58 1.01 4.59 4.26
CA PHE A 58 1.21 3.15 4.32
C PHE A 58 2.41 2.71 3.47
N GLN A 59 2.56 3.21 2.25
CA GLN A 59 3.71 2.91 1.39
C GLN A 59 5.04 3.30 2.05
N GLU A 60 5.13 4.50 2.63
CA GLU A 60 6.32 4.98 3.33
C GLU A 60 6.68 4.09 4.54
N THR A 61 5.68 3.67 5.31
CA THR A 61 5.91 2.77 6.47
C THR A 61 6.23 1.34 6.06
N TYR A 62 5.67 0.87 4.94
CA TYR A 62 5.96 -0.44 4.38
C TYR A 62 7.39 -0.51 3.82
N GLU A 63 7.85 0.54 3.15
CA GLU A 63 9.23 0.70 2.70
C GLU A 63 10.20 0.66 3.88
N LYS A 64 9.94 1.44 4.94
CA LYS A 64 10.75 1.42 6.17
C LYS A 64 10.83 0.03 6.78
N TRP A 65 9.70 -0.68 6.88
CA TRP A 65 9.67 -2.06 7.38
C TRP A 65 10.52 -3.00 6.53
N PHE A 66 10.40 -2.92 5.20
CA PHE A 66 11.19 -3.77 4.32
C PHE A 66 12.69 -3.50 4.48
N GLN A 67 13.09 -2.23 4.47
CA GLN A 67 14.49 -1.83 4.55
C GLN A 67 15.13 -2.12 5.91
N ARG A 68 14.35 -2.06 7.00
CA ARG A 68 14.88 -2.22 8.37
C ARG A 68 14.74 -3.62 8.91
N VAL A 69 13.66 -4.33 8.58
CA VAL A 69 13.33 -5.63 9.19
C VAL A 69 13.61 -6.77 8.21
N VAL A 70 13.07 -6.69 6.98
CA VAL A 70 13.21 -7.79 6.00
C VAL A 70 14.63 -7.87 5.44
N ALA A 71 15.26 -6.72 5.20
CA ALA A 71 16.63 -6.65 4.74
C ALA A 71 17.68 -6.79 5.86
N SER A 72 17.25 -6.96 7.12
CA SER A 72 18.16 -7.16 8.25
C SER A 72 18.83 -8.53 8.15
N GLU A 73 20.16 -8.56 8.22
CA GLU A 73 20.96 -9.80 8.20
C GLU A 73 21.12 -10.38 9.63
N THR A 74 20.48 -9.80 10.65
CA THR A 74 20.55 -10.26 12.04
C THR A 74 19.51 -11.33 12.37
N SER A 75 19.86 -12.28 13.24
CA SER A 75 18.98 -13.38 13.66
C SER A 75 17.88 -12.99 14.67
N GLY A 76 17.77 -11.71 15.03
CA GLY A 76 16.82 -11.21 16.03
C GLY A 76 16.15 -9.92 15.58
N ILE A 77 14.95 -9.66 16.12
CA ILE A 77 14.18 -8.43 15.91
C ILE A 77 14.36 -7.54 17.14
N SER A 78 14.90 -6.36 16.95
CA SER A 78 15.09 -5.32 17.96
C SER A 78 13.78 -4.62 18.34
N ALA A 79 13.78 -3.90 19.47
CA ALA A 79 12.64 -3.08 19.90
C ALA A 79 12.22 -2.07 18.82
N THR A 80 13.19 -1.43 18.15
CA THR A 80 12.92 -0.48 17.06
C THR A 80 12.25 -1.16 15.86
N GLU A 81 12.67 -2.37 15.49
CA GLU A 81 12.04 -3.12 14.40
C GLU A 81 10.61 -3.55 14.77
N ILE A 82 10.36 -3.91 16.03
CA ILE A 82 9.01 -4.15 16.55
C ILE A 82 8.13 -2.89 16.40
N GLU A 83 8.64 -1.72 16.76
CA GLU A 83 7.90 -0.45 16.60
C GLU A 83 7.54 -0.18 15.13
N ILE A 84 8.48 -0.41 14.20
CA ILE A 84 8.25 -0.26 12.76
C ILE A 84 7.16 -1.23 12.26
N ILE A 85 7.18 -2.49 12.71
CA ILE A 85 6.13 -3.47 12.38
C ILE A 85 4.76 -2.97 12.86
N LEU A 86 4.68 -2.48 14.09
CA LEU A 86 3.44 -1.98 14.68
C LEU A 86 2.93 -0.71 13.96
N GLU A 87 3.83 0.21 13.61
CA GLU A 87 3.50 1.40 12.82
C GLU A 87 2.91 1.01 11.45
N LYS A 88 3.56 0.06 10.75
CA LYS A 88 3.07 -0.47 9.48
C LYS A 88 1.65 -1.04 9.60
N ASN A 89 1.39 -1.83 10.65
CA ASN A 89 0.07 -2.42 10.87
C ASN A 89 -1.00 -1.35 11.13
N ARG A 90 -0.71 -0.34 11.96
CA ARG A 90 -1.65 0.78 12.19
C ARG A 90 -1.94 1.55 10.91
N ALA A 91 -0.92 1.84 10.10
CA ALA A 91 -1.09 2.51 8.83
C ALA A 91 -1.97 1.70 7.86
N ARG A 92 -1.82 0.36 7.85
CA ARG A 92 -2.69 -0.54 7.07
C ARG A 92 -4.14 -0.48 7.53
N GLU A 93 -4.37 -0.55 8.83
CA GLU A 93 -5.72 -0.50 9.41
C GLU A 93 -6.41 0.83 9.11
N GLU A 94 -5.69 1.95 9.25
CA GLU A 94 -6.18 3.28 8.86
C GLU A 94 -6.58 3.32 7.38
N LEU A 95 -5.73 2.81 6.49
CA LEU A 95 -5.99 2.77 5.04
C LEU A 95 -7.23 1.93 4.70
N ILE A 96 -7.34 0.72 5.27
CA ILE A 96 -8.49 -0.15 5.03
C ILE A 96 -9.77 0.50 5.55
N LYS A 97 -9.71 1.13 6.73
CA LYS A 97 -10.87 1.82 7.31
C LYS A 97 -11.41 2.90 6.37
N VAL A 98 -10.55 3.79 5.86
CA VAL A 98 -11.00 4.85 4.95
C VAL A 98 -11.49 4.29 3.61
N CYS A 99 -10.93 3.18 3.11
CA CYS A 99 -11.43 2.50 1.93
C CYS A 99 -12.84 1.93 2.15
N VAL A 100 -13.06 1.27 3.29
CA VAL A 100 -14.37 0.70 3.66
C VAL A 100 -15.43 1.80 3.85
N GLU A 101 -15.07 2.90 4.50
CA GLU A 101 -15.93 4.08 4.66
C GLU A 101 -16.32 4.66 3.30
N TYR A 102 -15.34 4.89 2.42
CA TYR A 102 -15.58 5.34 1.04
C TYR A 102 -16.54 4.42 0.28
N ARG A 103 -16.36 3.09 0.34
CA ARG A 103 -17.29 2.14 -0.31
C ARG A 103 -18.71 2.30 0.19
N LYS A 104 -18.90 2.47 1.50
CA LYS A 104 -20.23 2.65 2.12
C LYS A 104 -20.88 3.95 1.64
N GLU A 105 -20.15 5.06 1.67
CA GLU A 105 -20.62 6.38 1.24
C GLU A 105 -21.02 6.39 -0.24
N ASN A 106 -20.29 5.65 -1.07
CA ASN A 106 -20.49 5.58 -2.53
C ASN A 106 -21.35 4.39 -2.98
N ARG A 107 -21.94 3.62 -2.04
CA ARG A 107 -22.80 2.45 -2.31
C ARG A 107 -22.16 1.41 -3.25
N LEU A 108 -20.85 1.22 -3.11
CA LEU A 108 -20.12 0.21 -3.87
C LEU A 108 -20.45 -1.19 -3.35
N SER A 109 -20.37 -2.20 -4.22
CA SER A 109 -20.61 -3.62 -3.88
C SER A 109 -19.65 -4.13 -2.79
N LYS A 110 -19.83 -5.34 -2.28
CA LYS A 110 -18.79 -5.97 -1.43
C LYS A 110 -17.69 -6.56 -2.32
N ILE A 111 -16.45 -6.53 -1.83
CA ILE A 111 -15.30 -7.25 -2.39
C ILE A 111 -15.23 -8.62 -1.73
#